data_AF-F2SDQ3-F1
#
_entry.id   AF-F2SDQ3-F1
#
_cell.length_a   1.000
_cell.length_b   1.000
_cell.length_c   1.000
_cell.angle_alpha   90.00
_cell.angle_beta   90.00
_cell.angle_gamma   90.00
#
_symmetry.space_group_name_H-M   'P 1'
#
loop_
_entity.id
_entity.type
_entity.pdbx_description
1 polymer ?
#
loop_
_entity_poly.entity_id
_entity_poly.type
_entity_poly.pdbx_seq_one_letter_code
_entity_poly.pdbx_strand_id
1 'polypeptide(L)'
;MATTAAAPSLQRLDPSIPHTFMRPVKKINDHQDVETFLSSVAYRDIMIFVLQLNRCMFPSKASSESGSSNVEVWTLDSDSVDFSEPVRRLQLLLSKLESLIDEVAPDTGPRRFGNISFRKWCEEMESRAASIMDECLPPEILQQKSEEGETVTAREELMSYLTGSFGSSQRLDYGTGHELSFLAFLACLWKLNGFAQADPGVEERGIVIGVIEPYLRLIRRLILTYTLEPAGSHGVWGLDDHSFISYILGSAQLSPPIGPTDPTPTEGSLPNAPATSDVTKSNIVEKERKSNMYFSAIGFIYDVKKGPFWEHSPMLYDISGIKDGWGKINKVMNQILPVILGTA
;
A
#
# COMPACT_ATOMS: atom_id res chain seq x y z
N MET A 1 -26.04 -27.13 -2.72
CA MET A 1 -24.68 -26.68 -3.11
C MET A 1 -24.66 -25.18 -2.92
N ALA A 2 -23.95 -24.68 -1.91
CA ALA A 2 -23.75 -23.24 -1.78
C ALA A 2 -22.84 -22.81 -2.93
N THR A 3 -23.37 -22.02 -3.86
CA THR A 3 -22.56 -21.27 -4.81
C THR A 3 -21.59 -20.43 -4.00
N THR A 4 -20.32 -20.81 -3.98
CA THR A 4 -19.26 -20.00 -3.36
C THR A 4 -19.20 -18.69 -4.14
N ALA A 5 -19.72 -17.62 -3.54
CA ALA A 5 -19.68 -16.29 -4.13
C ALA A 5 -18.21 -15.90 -4.37
N ALA A 6 -17.90 -15.38 -5.55
CA ALA A 6 -16.58 -14.84 -5.83
C ALA A 6 -16.23 -13.77 -4.78
N ALA A 7 -14.96 -13.71 -4.38
CA ALA A 7 -14.51 -12.67 -3.46
C ALA A 7 -14.83 -11.28 -4.05
N PRO A 8 -15.31 -10.32 -3.23
CA PRO A 8 -15.60 -8.98 -3.71
C PRO A 8 -14.39 -8.34 -4.39
N SER A 9 -14.62 -7.71 -5.55
CA SER A 9 -13.63 -6.90 -6.26
C SER A 9 -14.18 -5.50 -6.49
N LEU A 10 -13.28 -4.51 -6.49
CA LEU A 10 -13.65 -3.11 -6.70
C LEU A 10 -14.20 -2.96 -8.11
N GLN A 11 -15.43 -2.46 -8.21
CA GLN A 11 -16.08 -2.28 -9.50
C GLN A 11 -15.44 -1.14 -10.27
N ARG A 12 -15.09 -1.42 -11.53
CA ARG A 12 -14.62 -0.41 -12.49
C ARG A 12 -15.81 0.41 -12.98
N LEU A 13 -15.59 1.68 -13.27
CA LEU A 13 -16.59 2.55 -13.87
C LEU A 13 -16.86 2.10 -15.30
N ASP A 14 -18.12 2.15 -15.68
CA ASP A 14 -18.54 1.90 -17.06
C ASP A 14 -18.20 3.18 -17.88
N PRO A 15 -17.31 3.09 -18.89
CA PRO A 15 -16.96 4.25 -19.72
C PRO A 15 -18.14 4.84 -20.50
N SER A 16 -19.25 4.10 -20.64
CA SER A 16 -20.46 4.58 -21.29
C SER A 16 -21.38 5.39 -20.36
N ILE A 17 -21.18 5.30 -19.05
CA ILE A 17 -21.95 6.06 -18.06
C ILE A 17 -21.18 7.33 -17.74
N PRO A 18 -21.79 8.52 -17.92
CA PRO A 18 -21.13 9.76 -17.57
C PRO A 18 -20.76 9.81 -16.07
N HIS A 19 -19.61 10.41 -15.77
CA HIS A 19 -19.09 10.55 -14.42
C HIS A 19 -18.74 12.00 -14.15
N THR A 20 -19.03 12.50 -12.95
CA THR A 20 -18.67 13.85 -12.53
C THR A 20 -17.46 13.79 -11.61
N PHE A 21 -16.33 14.32 -12.08
CA PHE A 21 -15.11 14.45 -11.29
C PHE A 21 -15.19 15.67 -10.39
N MET A 22 -14.52 15.59 -9.24
CA MET A 22 -14.50 16.69 -8.27
C MET A 22 -13.09 16.89 -7.74
N ARG A 23 -12.71 18.15 -7.51
CA ARG A 23 -11.49 18.44 -6.75
C ARG A 23 -11.71 17.99 -5.31
N PRO A 24 -10.90 17.07 -4.75
CA PRO A 24 -11.05 16.62 -3.38
C PRO A 24 -10.98 17.81 -2.41
N VAL A 25 -11.90 17.82 -1.45
CA VAL A 25 -11.97 18.81 -0.37
C VAL A 25 -11.99 18.09 0.96
N LYS A 26 -11.45 18.71 1.99
CA LYS A 26 -11.47 18.16 3.35
C LYS A 26 -12.93 17.96 3.81
N LYS A 27 -13.28 16.72 4.13
CA LYS A 27 -14.60 16.34 4.66
C LYS A 27 -14.57 15.90 6.13
N ILE A 28 -13.42 15.48 6.63
CA ILE A 28 -13.25 15.04 8.03
C ILE A 28 -12.58 16.17 8.81
N ASN A 29 -13.31 16.81 9.71
CA ASN A 29 -12.83 17.92 10.54
C ASN A 29 -12.84 17.56 12.03
N ASP A 30 -13.81 16.76 12.47
CA ASP A 30 -13.90 16.25 13.83
C ASP A 30 -14.29 14.76 13.88
N HIS A 31 -14.51 14.24 15.09
CA HIS A 31 -14.79 12.83 15.31
C HIS A 31 -16.12 12.35 14.69
N GLN A 32 -17.15 13.20 14.61
CA GLN A 32 -18.44 12.82 14.02
C GLN A 32 -18.33 12.63 12.51
N ASP A 33 -17.46 13.42 11.86
CA ASP A 33 -17.19 13.24 10.43
C ASP A 33 -16.53 11.89 10.12
N VAL A 34 -15.79 11.30 11.08
CA VAL A 34 -15.19 9.96 10.93
C VAL A 34 -16.29 8.91 10.81
N GLU A 35 -17.37 9.00 11.59
CA GLU A 35 -18.52 8.08 11.46
C GLU A 35 -19.18 8.20 10.09
N THR A 36 -19.27 9.44 9.56
CA THR A 36 -19.75 9.68 8.20
C THR A 36 -18.83 9.06 7.16
N PHE A 37 -17.52 9.16 7.32
CA PHE A 37 -16.55 8.51 6.46
C PHE A 37 -16.69 6.98 6.47
N LEU A 38 -16.80 6.35 7.65
CA LEU A 38 -16.93 4.89 7.79
C LEU A 38 -18.21 4.31 7.18
N SER A 39 -19.22 5.15 6.90
CA SER A 39 -20.44 4.78 6.19
C SER A 39 -20.46 5.20 4.71
N SER A 40 -19.39 5.85 4.24
CA SER A 40 -19.30 6.41 2.89
C SER A 40 -18.97 5.37 1.81
N VAL A 41 -19.28 5.73 0.56
CA VAL A 41 -18.86 4.98 -0.63
C VAL A 41 -17.34 4.92 -0.73
N ALA A 42 -16.63 6.00 -0.38
CA ALA A 42 -15.17 6.04 -0.43
C ALA A 42 -14.53 5.00 0.50
N TYR A 43 -14.96 4.95 1.76
CA TYR A 43 -14.48 3.94 2.71
C TYR A 43 -14.73 2.52 2.22
N ARG A 44 -15.95 2.23 1.74
CA ARG A 44 -16.30 0.91 1.20
C ARG A 44 -15.37 0.52 0.04
N ASP A 45 -15.18 1.43 -0.92
CA ASP A 45 -14.39 1.16 -2.11
C ASP A 45 -12.90 0.97 -1.79
N ILE A 46 -12.35 1.76 -0.85
CA ILE A 46 -10.99 1.59 -0.31
C ILE A 46 -10.84 0.22 0.35
N MET A 47 -11.78 -0.16 1.23
CA MET A 47 -11.76 -1.45 1.92
C MET A 47 -11.78 -2.62 0.93
N ILE A 48 -12.67 -2.57 -0.08
CA ILE A 48 -12.73 -3.59 -1.12
C ILE A 48 -11.39 -3.67 -1.87
N PHE A 49 -10.82 -2.54 -2.26
CA PHE A 49 -9.54 -2.52 -2.98
C PHE A 49 -8.39 -3.12 -2.16
N VAL A 50 -8.24 -2.71 -0.91
CA VAL A 50 -7.18 -3.24 -0.02
C VAL A 50 -7.36 -4.76 0.19
N LEU A 51 -8.59 -5.23 0.41
CA LEU A 51 -8.86 -6.66 0.59
C LEU A 51 -8.68 -7.46 -0.71
N GLN A 52 -8.96 -6.86 -1.86
CA GLN A 52 -8.70 -7.44 -3.18
C GLN A 52 -7.20 -7.62 -3.41
N LEU A 53 -6.38 -6.59 -3.11
CA LEU A 53 -4.92 -6.67 -3.16
C LEU A 53 -4.37 -7.66 -2.12
N ASN A 54 -4.96 -7.73 -0.94
CA ASN A 54 -4.58 -8.72 0.08
C ASN A 54 -4.79 -10.15 -0.44
N ARG A 55 -5.94 -10.42 -1.08
CA ARG A 55 -6.26 -11.75 -1.59
C ARG A 55 -5.29 -12.22 -2.68
N CYS A 56 -4.82 -11.35 -3.55
CA CYS A 56 -3.91 -11.74 -4.64
C CYS A 56 -2.52 -12.16 -4.17
N MET A 57 -2.16 -11.82 -2.92
CA MET A 57 -0.86 -12.09 -2.32
C MET A 57 -0.81 -13.40 -1.52
N PHE A 58 -1.93 -14.12 -1.34
CA PHE A 58 -1.88 -15.47 -0.79
C PHE A 58 -1.20 -16.42 -1.78
N PRO A 59 -0.39 -17.39 -1.31
CA PRO A 59 0.13 -18.44 -2.18
C PRO A 59 -0.99 -19.16 -2.92
N SER A 60 -0.74 -19.56 -4.16
CA SER A 60 -1.76 -20.20 -5.01
C SER A 60 -1.56 -21.71 -5.05
N LYS A 61 -2.66 -22.46 -4.99
CA LYS A 61 -2.68 -23.89 -5.32
C LYS A 61 -2.68 -24.01 -6.84
N ALA A 62 -1.53 -24.29 -7.45
CA ALA A 62 -1.50 -24.61 -8.87
C ALA A 62 -2.07 -26.02 -9.10
N SER A 63 -3.00 -26.13 -10.05
CA SER A 63 -3.48 -27.41 -10.56
C SER A 63 -2.43 -28.00 -11.49
N SER A 64 -1.64 -28.97 -11.00
CA SER A 64 -0.76 -29.76 -11.87
C SER A 64 -1.52 -30.90 -12.52
N GLU A 65 -1.35 -31.09 -13.83
CA GLU A 65 -1.80 -32.27 -14.57
C GLU A 65 -1.10 -33.57 -14.09
N SER A 66 -0.01 -33.48 -13.32
CA SER A 66 0.79 -34.62 -12.86
C SER A 66 0.51 -35.08 -11.41
N GLY A 67 -0.52 -34.54 -10.74
CA GLY A 67 -0.93 -35.00 -9.40
C GLY A 67 -0.05 -34.51 -8.24
N SER A 68 0.99 -33.72 -8.49
CA SER A 68 1.69 -32.96 -7.43
C SER A 68 1.03 -31.59 -7.24
N SER A 69 0.59 -31.26 -6.02
CA SER A 69 0.12 -29.90 -5.72
C SER A 69 1.30 -28.94 -5.71
N ASN A 70 1.56 -28.26 -6.83
CA ASN A 70 2.54 -27.19 -6.86
C ASN A 70 1.94 -25.96 -6.17
N VAL A 71 2.70 -25.35 -5.25
CA VAL A 71 2.30 -24.11 -4.59
C VAL A 71 3.13 -22.98 -5.19
N GLU A 72 2.45 -22.00 -5.76
CA GLU A 72 3.09 -20.77 -6.23
C GLU A 72 3.09 -19.74 -5.10
N VAL A 73 4.26 -19.15 -4.87
CA VAL A 73 4.49 -18.17 -3.81
C VAL A 73 4.93 -16.86 -4.45
N TRP A 74 4.40 -15.75 -3.96
CA TRP A 74 4.64 -14.42 -4.51
C TRP A 74 5.66 -13.69 -3.65
N THR A 75 6.95 -13.78 -3.97
CA THR A 75 8.00 -13.06 -3.25
C THR A 75 8.37 -11.75 -3.94
N LEU A 76 8.90 -10.79 -3.20
CA LEU A 76 9.28 -9.45 -3.72
C LEU A 76 10.46 -9.50 -4.71
N ASP A 77 11.26 -10.56 -4.64
CA ASP A 77 12.45 -10.82 -5.47
C ASP A 77 12.19 -11.84 -6.60
N SER A 78 10.94 -12.27 -6.80
CA SER A 78 10.62 -13.26 -7.81
C SER A 78 10.42 -12.64 -9.19
N ASP A 79 11.04 -13.25 -10.19
CA ASP A 79 10.75 -13.00 -11.62
C ASP A 79 9.44 -13.63 -12.10
N SER A 80 8.64 -14.23 -11.20
CA SER A 80 7.37 -14.90 -11.53
C SER A 80 6.20 -13.96 -11.82
N VAL A 81 6.39 -12.65 -11.62
CA VAL A 81 5.34 -11.64 -11.81
C VAL A 81 5.66 -10.80 -13.03
N ASP A 82 4.90 -11.03 -14.10
CA ASP A 82 4.94 -10.19 -15.28
C ASP A 82 4.21 -8.87 -15.02
N PHE A 83 4.90 -7.76 -15.29
CA PHE A 83 4.32 -6.43 -15.17
C PHE A 83 3.71 -5.96 -16.49
N SER A 84 2.41 -5.66 -16.44
CA SER A 84 1.66 -5.02 -17.52
C SER A 84 2.22 -3.63 -17.85
N GLU A 85 1.87 -3.10 -19.03
CA GLU A 85 2.27 -1.75 -19.43
C GLU A 85 1.83 -0.67 -18.41
N PRO A 86 0.58 -0.65 -17.90
CA PRO A 86 0.20 0.28 -16.82
C PRO A 86 1.08 0.19 -15.57
N VAL A 87 1.43 -1.01 -15.12
CA VAL A 87 2.31 -1.21 -13.95
C VAL A 87 3.71 -0.65 -14.24
N ARG A 88 4.29 -0.94 -15.42
CA ARG A 88 5.61 -0.43 -15.82
C ARG A 88 5.63 1.10 -15.92
N ARG A 89 4.53 1.70 -16.37
CA ARG A 89 4.42 3.15 -16.40
C ARG A 89 4.34 3.79 -15.01
N LEU A 90 3.65 3.14 -14.06
CA LEU A 90 3.66 3.57 -12.67
C LEU A 90 5.05 3.39 -12.02
N GLN A 91 5.80 2.35 -12.40
CA GLN A 91 7.22 2.23 -12.01
C GLN A 91 8.06 3.40 -12.52
N LEU A 92 7.84 3.83 -13.78
CA LEU A 92 8.49 5.01 -14.33
C LEU A 92 8.09 6.30 -13.60
N LEU A 93 6.82 6.44 -13.22
CA LEU A 93 6.35 7.55 -12.39
C LEU A 93 7.09 7.58 -11.07
N LEU A 94 7.16 6.45 -10.36
CA LEU A 94 7.82 6.35 -9.07
C LEU A 94 9.34 6.58 -9.19
N SER A 95 9.99 6.10 -10.23
CA SER A 95 11.43 6.31 -10.42
C SER A 95 11.78 7.78 -10.68
N LYS A 96 10.93 8.51 -11.41
CA LYS A 96 11.06 9.97 -11.59
C LYS A 96 10.89 10.73 -10.28
N LEU A 97 9.94 10.31 -9.43
CA LEU A 97 9.77 10.92 -8.11
C LEU A 97 10.94 10.58 -7.17
N GLU A 98 11.46 9.37 -7.27
CA GLU A 98 12.63 8.93 -6.52
C GLU A 98 13.89 9.72 -6.93
N SER A 99 14.10 9.99 -8.22
CA SER A 99 15.27 10.76 -8.67
C SER A 99 15.28 12.20 -8.16
N LEU A 100 14.13 12.77 -7.79
CA LEU A 100 14.07 14.09 -7.15
C LEU A 100 14.78 14.09 -5.79
N ILE A 101 14.90 12.94 -5.12
CA ILE A 101 15.66 12.81 -3.86
C ILE A 101 17.15 13.07 -4.13
N ASP A 102 17.67 12.63 -5.28
CA ASP A 102 19.05 12.87 -5.68
C ASP A 102 19.31 14.34 -6.08
N GLU A 103 18.30 15.00 -6.66
CA GLU A 103 18.36 16.43 -7.01
C GLU A 103 18.30 17.34 -5.78
N VAL A 104 17.62 16.92 -4.71
CA VAL A 104 17.38 17.71 -3.50
C VAL A 104 18.20 17.16 -2.33
N ALA A 105 19.47 17.54 -2.28
CA ALA A 105 20.36 17.11 -1.20
C ALA A 105 19.83 17.50 0.19
N PRO A 106 19.95 16.61 1.20
CA PRO A 106 19.61 16.94 2.57
C PRO A 106 20.56 18.03 3.09
N ASP A 107 20.01 19.02 3.77
CA ASP A 107 20.85 20.03 4.41
C ASP A 107 21.70 19.37 5.53
N THR A 108 22.90 19.90 5.77
CA THR A 108 23.97 19.31 6.61
C THR A 108 24.10 19.98 7.99
N GLY A 109 23.38 21.07 8.24
CA GLY A 109 23.36 21.73 9.55
C GLY A 109 22.84 20.82 10.69
N PRO A 110 23.15 21.12 11.97
CA PRO A 110 22.65 20.37 13.13
C PRO A 110 21.13 20.50 13.27
N ARG A 111 20.43 19.39 13.56
CA ARG A 111 18.96 19.32 13.54
C ARG A 111 18.39 18.65 14.78
N ARG A 112 17.20 19.09 15.19
CA ARG A 112 16.37 18.43 16.22
C ARG A 112 15.11 17.77 15.66
N PHE A 113 14.67 18.17 14.47
CA PHE A 113 13.44 17.75 13.80
C PHE A 113 13.75 17.39 12.34
N GLY A 114 12.72 17.05 11.56
CA GLY A 114 12.84 16.72 10.14
C GLY A 114 13.67 17.71 9.30
N ASN A 115 14.28 17.20 8.24
CA ASN A 115 15.15 17.96 7.34
C ASN A 115 14.33 18.92 6.47
N ILE A 116 14.61 20.22 6.58
CA ILE A 116 13.89 21.25 5.83
C ILE A 116 14.01 21.12 4.31
N SER A 117 15.05 20.43 3.78
CA SER A 117 15.16 20.11 2.35
C SER A 117 13.96 19.30 1.84
N PHE A 118 13.23 18.60 2.70
CA PHE A 118 11.99 17.93 2.32
C PHE A 118 10.94 18.91 1.77
N ARG A 119 10.89 20.15 2.27
CA ARG A 119 9.98 21.17 1.71
C ARG A 119 10.29 21.46 0.27
N LYS A 120 11.57 21.61 -0.04
CA LYS A 120 12.06 21.79 -1.41
C LYS A 120 11.74 20.57 -2.27
N TRP A 121 11.91 19.35 -1.73
CA TRP A 121 11.53 18.13 -2.45
C TRP A 121 10.02 18.10 -2.76
N CYS A 122 9.16 18.46 -1.80
CA CYS A 122 7.71 18.58 -2.04
C CYS A 122 7.38 19.63 -3.09
N GLU A 123 8.02 20.80 -3.06
CA GLU A 123 7.84 21.87 -4.06
C GLU A 123 8.24 21.40 -5.48
N GLU A 124 9.38 20.70 -5.61
CA GLU A 124 9.82 20.12 -6.88
C GLU A 124 8.88 19.00 -7.36
N MET A 125 8.38 18.17 -6.44
CA MET A 125 7.41 17.12 -6.75
C MET A 125 6.10 17.73 -7.23
N GLU A 126 5.52 18.69 -6.50
CA GLU A 126 4.24 19.33 -6.84
C GLU A 126 4.32 20.08 -8.17
N SER A 127 5.42 20.79 -8.44
CA SER A 127 5.61 21.54 -9.69
C SER A 127 5.76 20.62 -10.91
N ARG A 128 6.29 19.40 -10.75
CA ARG A 128 6.51 18.43 -11.83
C ARG A 128 5.43 17.35 -11.92
N ALA A 129 4.60 17.17 -10.89
CA ALA A 129 3.60 16.09 -10.80
C ALA A 129 2.68 16.06 -12.02
N ALA A 130 2.23 17.23 -12.47
CA ALA A 130 1.46 17.41 -13.70
C ALA A 130 2.14 16.76 -14.91
N SER A 131 3.37 17.17 -15.22
CA SER A 131 4.12 16.65 -16.38
C SER A 131 4.43 15.17 -16.25
N ILE A 132 4.77 14.70 -15.04
CA ILE A 132 5.08 13.30 -14.78
C ILE A 132 3.84 12.43 -15.01
N MET A 133 2.67 12.88 -14.56
CA MET A 133 1.41 12.18 -14.83
C MET A 133 1.10 12.12 -16.32
N ASP A 134 1.26 13.21 -17.07
CA ASP A 134 1.00 13.22 -18.52
C ASP A 134 1.94 12.27 -19.29
N GLU A 135 3.18 12.13 -18.84
CA GLU A 135 4.16 11.23 -19.44
C GLU A 135 3.87 9.75 -19.10
N CYS A 136 3.50 9.49 -17.84
CA CYS A 136 3.41 8.13 -17.32
C CYS A 136 2.00 7.54 -17.38
N LEU A 137 0.94 8.32 -17.41
CA LEU A 137 -0.42 7.78 -17.39
C LEU A 137 -1.09 7.88 -18.76
N PRO A 138 -1.92 6.90 -19.15
CA PRO A 138 -2.68 6.96 -20.40
C PRO A 138 -3.51 8.25 -20.52
N PRO A 139 -3.39 9.02 -21.62
CA PRO A 139 -4.18 10.23 -21.85
C PRO A 139 -5.69 9.98 -21.77
N GLU A 140 -6.14 8.80 -22.19
CA GLU A 140 -7.54 8.37 -22.19
C GLU A 140 -8.15 8.30 -20.79
N ILE A 141 -7.32 8.17 -19.75
CA ILE A 141 -7.73 8.20 -18.35
C ILE A 141 -7.71 9.64 -17.85
N LEU A 142 -6.59 10.34 -18.06
CA LEU A 142 -6.37 11.68 -17.53
C LEU A 142 -7.34 12.72 -18.10
N GLN A 143 -7.70 12.56 -19.37
CA GLN A 143 -8.55 13.51 -20.10
C GLN A 143 -10.03 13.19 -20.01
N GLN A 144 -10.45 12.19 -19.23
CA GLN A 144 -11.88 11.98 -18.96
C GLN A 144 -12.44 13.24 -18.30
N LYS A 145 -13.46 13.81 -18.93
CA LYS A 145 -14.12 15.03 -18.49
C LYS A 145 -15.40 14.69 -17.75
N SER A 146 -15.77 15.59 -16.86
CA SER A 146 -17.09 15.58 -16.24
C SER A 146 -18.20 15.79 -17.28
N GLU A 147 -19.44 15.49 -16.88
CA GLU A 147 -20.64 15.83 -17.64
C GLU A 147 -20.69 17.32 -18.05
N GLU A 148 -21.46 17.62 -19.11
CA GLU A 148 -21.55 18.96 -19.69
C GLU A 148 -21.87 20.03 -18.63
N GLY A 149 -20.95 20.98 -18.44
CA GLY A 149 -21.09 22.11 -17.52
C GLY A 149 -20.01 22.17 -16.43
N GLU A 150 -19.33 21.05 -16.15
CA GLU A 150 -18.25 20.97 -15.16
C GLU A 150 -16.87 21.00 -15.84
N THR A 151 -15.90 21.70 -15.23
CA THR A 151 -14.55 21.87 -15.81
C THR A 151 -13.53 20.87 -15.26
N VAL A 152 -13.88 20.12 -14.22
CA VAL A 152 -12.93 19.23 -13.54
C VAL A 152 -12.68 17.96 -14.34
N THR A 153 -11.41 17.62 -14.50
CA THR A 153 -10.94 16.40 -15.17
C THR A 153 -10.53 15.32 -14.17
N ALA A 154 -10.51 14.06 -14.61
CA ALA A 154 -9.95 12.95 -13.83
C ALA A 154 -8.55 13.24 -13.33
N ARG A 155 -7.72 13.89 -14.15
CA ARG A 155 -6.37 14.32 -13.78
C ARG A 155 -6.34 15.19 -12.54
N GLU A 156 -7.22 16.19 -12.44
CA GLU A 156 -7.22 17.12 -11.29
C GLU A 156 -7.62 16.44 -9.98
N GLU A 157 -8.54 15.48 -10.06
CA GLU A 157 -8.93 14.66 -8.91
C GLU A 157 -7.78 13.72 -8.49
N LEU A 158 -7.23 12.96 -9.45
CA LEU A 158 -6.09 12.05 -9.23
C LEU A 158 -4.86 12.77 -8.68
N MET A 159 -4.59 13.99 -9.16
CA MET A 159 -3.46 14.81 -8.72
C MET A 159 -3.45 15.00 -7.21
N SER A 160 -4.62 15.24 -6.62
CA SER A 160 -4.73 15.52 -5.18
C SER A 160 -4.38 14.30 -4.33
N TYR A 161 -4.73 13.10 -4.79
CA TYR A 161 -4.34 11.86 -4.12
C TYR A 161 -2.86 11.56 -4.30
N LEU A 162 -2.31 11.77 -5.51
CA LEU A 162 -0.90 11.55 -5.78
C LEU A 162 -0.01 12.49 -4.95
N THR A 163 -0.24 13.80 -4.98
CA THR A 163 0.60 14.76 -4.23
C THR A 163 0.44 14.58 -2.72
N GLY A 164 -0.74 14.16 -2.24
CA GLY A 164 -0.98 13.81 -0.84
C GLY A 164 -0.26 12.54 -0.35
N SER A 165 0.36 11.76 -1.25
CA SER A 165 0.89 10.42 -0.95
C SER A 165 2.27 10.39 -0.28
N PHE A 166 2.99 11.52 -0.19
CA PHE A 166 4.44 11.49 0.10
C PHE A 166 4.86 12.14 1.43
N GLY A 167 3.90 12.59 2.25
CA GLY A 167 4.16 13.26 3.52
C GLY A 167 3.72 14.72 3.52
N SER A 168 3.87 15.40 4.67
CA SER A 168 3.54 16.82 4.83
C SER A 168 4.77 17.71 4.76
N SER A 169 4.86 18.57 3.74
CA SER A 169 5.90 19.60 3.65
C SER A 169 5.92 20.54 4.87
N GLN A 170 4.74 20.86 5.42
CA GLN A 170 4.65 21.78 6.56
C GLN A 170 5.18 21.14 7.85
N ARG A 171 4.73 19.92 8.14
CA ARG A 171 5.03 19.20 9.38
C ARG A 171 6.32 18.37 9.32
N LEU A 172 6.85 18.12 8.12
CA LEU A 172 8.01 17.27 7.88
C LEU A 172 7.78 15.84 8.39
N ASP A 173 6.55 15.34 8.21
CA ASP A 173 6.09 14.05 8.68
C ASP A 173 5.56 13.17 7.55
N TYR A 174 5.49 11.86 7.81
CA TYR A 174 4.83 10.86 6.98
C TYR A 174 4.12 9.84 7.87
N GLY A 175 2.99 9.29 7.40
CA GLY A 175 2.22 8.29 8.14
C GLY A 175 1.15 7.63 7.29
N THR A 176 0.28 6.86 7.96
CA THR A 176 -0.72 6.00 7.32
C THR A 176 -1.75 6.77 6.49
N GLY A 177 -2.03 8.04 6.79
CA GLY A 177 -2.88 8.92 5.96
C GLY A 177 -2.29 9.20 4.57
N HIS A 178 -0.97 9.37 4.50
CA HIS A 178 -0.26 9.55 3.22
C HIS A 178 -0.21 8.23 2.43
N GLU A 179 0.05 7.11 3.12
CA GLU A 179 -0.04 5.78 2.52
C GLU A 179 -1.44 5.52 1.95
N LEU A 180 -2.49 5.88 2.70
CA LEU A 180 -3.87 5.77 2.28
C LEU A 180 -4.18 6.63 1.04
N SER A 181 -3.63 7.84 0.97
CA SER A 181 -3.75 8.68 -0.23
C SER A 181 -3.19 8.00 -1.47
N PHE A 182 -2.07 7.27 -1.35
CA PHE A 182 -1.51 6.50 -2.47
C PHE A 182 -2.38 5.31 -2.86
N LEU A 183 -2.92 4.59 -1.88
CA LEU A 183 -3.85 3.50 -2.13
C LEU A 183 -5.15 4.00 -2.79
N ALA A 184 -5.63 5.18 -2.40
CA ALA A 184 -6.78 5.84 -3.03
C ALA A 184 -6.46 6.24 -4.47
N PHE A 185 -5.27 6.79 -4.75
CA PHE A 185 -4.81 7.07 -6.11
C PHE A 185 -4.84 5.81 -7.00
N LEU A 186 -4.31 4.69 -6.51
CA LEU A 186 -4.34 3.41 -7.24
C LEU A 186 -5.78 2.88 -7.40
N ALA A 187 -6.63 3.01 -6.38
CA ALA A 187 -8.04 2.62 -6.47
C ALA A 187 -8.80 3.46 -7.52
N CYS A 188 -8.52 4.76 -7.62
CA CYS A 188 -9.08 5.62 -8.66
C CYS A 188 -8.62 5.19 -10.05
N LEU A 189 -7.34 4.89 -10.26
CA LEU A 189 -6.86 4.33 -11.54
C LEU A 189 -7.53 3.01 -11.87
N TRP A 190 -7.73 2.12 -10.89
CA TRP A 190 -8.49 0.88 -11.08
C TRP A 190 -9.92 1.15 -11.54
N LYS A 191 -10.63 2.07 -10.85
CA LYS A 191 -11.99 2.46 -11.20
C LYS A 191 -12.08 3.05 -12.61
N LEU A 192 -11.08 3.79 -13.05
CA LEU A 192 -11.04 4.42 -14.37
C LEU A 192 -10.55 3.48 -15.49
N ASN A 193 -10.48 2.16 -15.23
CA ASN A 193 -9.96 1.16 -16.17
C ASN A 193 -8.50 1.38 -16.58
N GLY A 194 -7.69 1.95 -15.68
CA GLY A 194 -6.29 2.25 -15.96
C GLY A 194 -5.33 1.08 -15.91
N PHE A 195 -5.76 -0.05 -15.37
CA PHE A 195 -4.99 -1.29 -15.29
C PHE A 195 -5.48 -2.31 -16.31
N ALA A 196 -4.61 -3.25 -16.69
CA ALA A 196 -4.94 -4.28 -17.67
C ALA A 196 -6.16 -5.11 -17.21
N GLN A 197 -6.91 -5.63 -18.18
CA GLN A 197 -7.90 -6.67 -17.91
C GLN A 197 -7.17 -8.01 -17.97
N ALA A 198 -7.04 -8.66 -16.83
CA ALA A 198 -6.36 -9.95 -16.67
C ALA A 198 -7.19 -10.87 -15.78
N ASP A 199 -6.77 -12.13 -15.69
CA ASP A 199 -7.37 -13.10 -14.78
C ASP A 199 -7.26 -12.62 -13.31
N PRO A 200 -8.23 -12.97 -12.45
CA PRO A 200 -8.27 -12.50 -11.07
C PRO A 200 -6.96 -12.75 -10.31
N GLY A 201 -6.40 -11.69 -9.75
CA GLY A 201 -5.17 -11.73 -8.96
C GLY A 201 -3.88 -11.54 -9.75
N VAL A 202 -3.92 -11.53 -11.09
CA VAL A 202 -2.72 -11.30 -11.92
C VAL A 202 -2.34 -9.82 -11.90
N GLU A 203 -3.25 -8.95 -12.33
CA GLU A 203 -2.97 -7.51 -12.39
C GLU A 203 -2.83 -6.91 -10.99
N GLU A 204 -3.64 -7.36 -10.02
CA GLU A 204 -3.54 -6.94 -8.62
C GLU A 204 -2.16 -7.24 -8.03
N ARG A 205 -1.58 -8.40 -8.35
CA ARG A 205 -0.24 -8.77 -7.90
C ARG A 205 0.82 -7.90 -8.58
N GLY A 206 0.64 -7.58 -9.85
CA GLY A 206 1.43 -6.58 -10.56
C GLY A 206 1.39 -5.21 -9.87
N ILE A 207 0.22 -4.77 -9.38
CA ILE A 207 0.07 -3.54 -8.60
C ILE A 207 0.84 -3.64 -7.27
N VAL A 208 0.69 -4.74 -6.53
CA VAL A 208 1.34 -4.91 -5.22
C VAL A 208 2.86 -4.92 -5.35
N ILE A 209 3.41 -5.84 -6.13
CA ILE A 209 4.87 -6.04 -6.23
C ILE A 209 5.50 -4.97 -7.14
N GLY A 210 4.81 -4.60 -8.21
CA GLY A 210 5.33 -3.67 -9.20
C GLY A 210 5.12 -2.20 -8.87
N VAL A 211 4.18 -1.83 -7.99
CA VAL A 211 3.88 -0.41 -7.68
C VAL A 211 3.93 -0.11 -6.19
N ILE A 212 3.21 -0.88 -5.35
CA ILE A 212 3.16 -0.63 -3.90
C ILE A 212 4.52 -0.86 -3.25
N GLU A 213 5.23 -1.97 -3.54
CA GLU A 213 6.55 -2.18 -2.95
C GLU A 213 7.58 -1.11 -3.37
N PRO A 214 7.70 -0.71 -4.67
CA PRO A 214 8.55 0.41 -5.06
C PRO A 214 8.16 1.73 -4.38
N TYR A 215 6.86 2.02 -4.21
CA TYR A 215 6.40 3.17 -3.45
C TYR A 215 6.88 3.12 -2.00
N LEU A 216 6.70 2.00 -1.31
CA LEU A 216 7.17 1.83 0.08
C LEU A 216 8.69 1.99 0.20
N ARG A 217 9.46 1.50 -0.78
CA ARG A 217 10.92 1.73 -0.82
C ARG A 217 11.26 3.20 -0.99
N LEU A 218 10.57 3.92 -1.88
CA LEU A 218 10.71 5.37 -2.05
C LEU A 218 10.39 6.11 -0.74
N ILE A 219 9.30 5.75 -0.06
CA ILE A 219 8.93 6.35 1.24
C ILE A 219 10.01 6.10 2.29
N ARG A 220 10.50 4.86 2.44
CA ARG A 220 11.60 4.54 3.38
C ARG A 220 12.84 5.38 3.08
N ARG A 221 13.15 5.61 1.79
CA ARG A 221 14.24 6.49 1.38
C ARG A 221 13.99 7.94 1.76
N LEU A 222 12.78 8.48 1.54
CA LEU A 222 12.41 9.82 2.00
C LEU A 222 12.55 9.98 3.51
N ILE A 223 12.03 9.03 4.29
CA ILE A 223 12.11 9.03 5.76
C ILE A 223 13.57 9.06 6.22
N LEU A 224 14.44 8.22 5.64
CA LEU A 224 15.85 8.17 6.02
C LEU A 224 16.62 9.41 5.55
N THR A 225 16.45 9.84 4.31
CA THR A 225 17.16 10.98 3.73
C THR A 225 16.79 12.29 4.40
N TYR A 226 15.50 12.50 4.69
CA TYR A 226 15.01 13.74 5.28
C TYR A 226 14.65 13.62 6.76
N THR A 227 14.88 12.47 7.39
CA THR A 227 14.60 12.27 8.83
C THR A 227 13.15 12.65 9.18
N LEU A 228 12.19 12.17 8.38
CA LEU A 228 10.78 12.53 8.56
C LEU A 228 10.23 11.99 9.88
N GLU A 229 9.36 12.77 10.50
CA GLU A 229 8.69 12.37 11.73
C GLU A 229 7.48 11.46 11.45
N PRO A 230 7.12 10.57 12.39
CA PRO A 230 5.87 9.81 12.31
C PRO A 230 4.64 10.72 12.42
N ALA A 231 3.78 10.74 11.39
CA ALA A 231 2.53 11.49 11.41
C ALA A 231 1.46 10.74 12.20
N GLY A 232 0.73 11.44 13.05
CA GLY A 232 -0.41 10.85 13.78
C GLY A 232 -0.03 9.73 14.75
N SER A 233 1.22 9.71 15.23
CA SER A 233 1.71 8.60 16.07
C SER A 233 0.82 8.41 17.30
N HIS A 234 0.32 7.19 17.50
CA HIS A 234 -0.26 6.75 18.78
C HIS A 234 0.84 6.40 19.81
N GLY A 235 2.07 6.86 19.58
CA GLY A 235 3.26 6.43 20.31
C GLY A 235 3.46 4.92 20.19
N VAL A 236 3.81 4.28 21.30
CA VAL A 236 4.02 2.82 21.36
C VAL A 236 2.77 1.99 21.10
N TRP A 237 1.59 2.59 21.02
CA TRP A 237 0.31 1.90 20.77
C TRP A 237 -0.06 1.82 19.29
N GLY A 238 0.73 2.43 18.40
CA GLY A 238 0.59 2.25 16.96
C GLY A 238 1.13 0.89 16.51
N LEU A 239 0.59 0.36 15.41
CA LEU A 239 1.14 -0.83 14.77
C LEU A 239 2.57 -0.56 14.28
N ASP A 240 2.76 0.56 13.61
CA ASP A 240 4.01 1.05 13.03
C ASP A 240 3.92 2.58 12.92
N ASP A 241 5.08 3.23 12.85
CA ASP A 241 5.18 4.69 12.82
C ASP A 241 4.70 5.30 11.49
N HIS A 242 4.80 4.56 10.37
CA HIS A 242 4.67 5.10 9.02
C HIS A 242 3.70 4.32 8.12
N SER A 243 3.67 2.98 8.22
CA SER A 243 3.02 2.12 7.22
C SER A 243 2.15 1.04 7.84
N PHE A 244 1.05 0.68 7.18
CA PHE A 244 0.19 -0.44 7.58
C PHE A 244 0.06 -1.51 6.49
N ILE A 245 0.07 -1.11 5.21
CA ILE A 245 -0.27 -2.01 4.10
C ILE A 245 0.72 -3.17 3.99
N SER A 246 1.99 -2.94 4.32
CA SER A 246 3.04 -3.97 4.32
C SER A 246 2.70 -5.16 5.20
N TYR A 247 2.05 -4.92 6.34
CA TYR A 247 1.68 -5.97 7.28
C TYR A 247 0.50 -6.79 6.79
N ILE A 248 -0.46 -6.17 6.11
CA ILE A 248 -1.59 -6.88 5.47
C ILE A 248 -1.06 -7.77 4.34
N LEU A 249 -0.41 -7.17 3.34
CA LEU A 249 0.03 -7.89 2.15
C LEU A 249 1.13 -8.92 2.45
N GLY A 250 2.04 -8.59 3.36
CA GLY A 250 3.13 -9.47 3.74
C GLY A 250 2.72 -10.67 4.61
N SER A 251 1.69 -10.52 5.45
CA SER A 251 1.13 -11.66 6.17
C SER A 251 0.34 -12.60 5.25
N ALA A 252 -0.28 -12.08 4.18
CA ALA A 252 -0.90 -12.91 3.14
C ALA A 252 0.15 -13.77 2.40
N GLN A 253 1.32 -13.23 2.05
CA GLN A 253 2.42 -13.96 1.40
C GLN A 253 2.86 -15.22 2.18
N LEU A 254 2.73 -15.22 3.50
CA LEU A 254 3.16 -16.32 4.39
C LEU A 254 2.01 -17.23 4.84
N SER A 255 0.78 -16.90 4.43
CA SER A 255 -0.43 -17.65 4.78
C SER A 255 -0.56 -18.96 3.98
N PRO A 256 -1.47 -19.87 4.36
CA PRO A 256 -1.70 -21.10 3.60
C PRO A 256 -2.09 -20.83 2.15
N PRO A 257 -1.75 -21.75 1.22
CA PRO A 257 -2.12 -21.61 -0.18
C PRO A 257 -3.64 -21.71 -0.36
N ILE A 258 -4.17 -20.93 -1.31
CA ILE A 258 -5.59 -20.87 -1.65
C ILE A 258 -5.81 -21.17 -3.14
N GLY A 259 -6.95 -21.78 -3.46
CA GLY A 259 -7.50 -21.81 -4.82
C GLY A 259 -8.40 -20.60 -5.11
N PRO A 260 -8.82 -20.39 -6.37
CA PRO A 260 -9.60 -19.22 -6.77
C PRO A 260 -10.91 -19.04 -5.99
N THR A 261 -11.57 -20.13 -5.63
CA THR A 261 -12.85 -20.17 -4.91
C THR A 261 -12.72 -20.46 -3.42
N ASP A 262 -11.50 -20.68 -2.92
CA ASP A 262 -11.28 -20.98 -1.51
C ASP A 262 -11.56 -19.75 -0.64
N PRO A 263 -12.15 -19.93 0.55
CA PRO A 263 -12.26 -18.86 1.53
C PRO A 263 -10.87 -18.42 2.00
N THR A 264 -10.75 -17.17 2.42
CA THR A 264 -9.51 -16.68 3.03
C THR A 264 -9.19 -17.47 4.30
N PRO A 265 -7.99 -18.07 4.43
CA PRO A 265 -7.56 -18.80 5.61
C PRO A 265 -7.66 -17.96 6.87
N THR A 266 -8.08 -18.57 7.99
CA THR A 266 -8.15 -17.89 9.30
C THR A 266 -7.04 -18.30 10.25
N GLU A 267 -6.24 -19.31 9.88
CA GLU A 267 -5.15 -19.91 10.63
C GLU A 267 -4.21 -20.66 9.67
N GLY A 268 -3.09 -21.15 10.19
CA GLY A 268 -2.04 -21.83 9.46
C GLY A 268 -1.03 -20.89 8.81
N SER A 269 0.00 -21.50 8.23
CA SER A 269 1.08 -20.83 7.51
C SER A 269 1.48 -21.69 6.30
N LEU A 270 2.17 -21.10 5.34
CA LEU A 270 2.89 -21.85 4.32
C LEU A 270 3.93 -22.79 5.00
N PRO A 271 4.16 -24.03 4.53
CA PRO A 271 5.02 -25.01 5.22
C PRO A 271 6.44 -24.52 5.52
N ASN A 272 7.01 -23.66 4.68
CA ASN A 272 8.36 -23.11 4.83
C ASN A 272 8.37 -21.64 5.31
N ALA A 273 7.24 -21.11 5.77
CA ALA A 273 7.19 -19.76 6.31
C ALA A 273 8.02 -19.67 7.61
N PRO A 274 8.69 -18.53 7.86
CA PRO A 274 9.26 -18.22 9.17
C PRO A 274 8.20 -18.34 10.27
N ALA A 275 8.60 -18.64 11.51
CA ALA A 275 7.68 -18.60 12.63
C ALA A 275 7.22 -17.16 12.88
N THR A 276 5.99 -16.97 13.35
CA THR A 276 5.46 -15.63 13.67
C THR A 276 6.34 -14.89 14.67
N SER A 277 6.90 -15.60 15.67
CA SER A 277 7.84 -15.03 16.65
C SER A 277 9.18 -14.58 16.06
N ASP A 278 9.53 -15.01 14.84
CA ASP A 278 10.81 -14.68 14.22
C ASP A 278 10.93 -13.21 13.82
N VAL A 279 9.83 -12.45 13.80
CA VAL A 279 9.86 -10.98 13.62
C VAL A 279 10.69 -10.26 14.70
N THR A 280 10.89 -10.90 15.86
CA THR A 280 11.70 -10.37 16.95
C THR A 280 13.21 -10.70 16.82
N LYS A 281 13.58 -11.47 15.79
CA LYS A 281 14.96 -11.95 15.58
C LYS A 281 15.57 -11.24 14.38
N SER A 282 16.40 -10.23 14.64
CA SER A 282 17.00 -9.37 13.61
C SER A 282 17.71 -10.13 12.48
N ASN A 283 18.37 -11.25 12.77
CA ASN A 283 19.04 -12.08 11.78
C ASN A 283 18.06 -12.79 10.81
N ILE A 284 16.88 -13.19 11.29
CA ILE A 284 15.85 -13.77 10.43
C ILE A 284 15.17 -12.67 9.63
N VAL A 285 14.86 -11.55 10.28
CA VAL A 285 14.29 -10.38 9.59
C VAL A 285 15.18 -9.95 8.43
N GLU A 286 16.49 -9.85 8.64
CA GLU A 286 17.42 -9.46 7.58
C GLU A 286 17.47 -10.47 6.42
N LYS A 287 17.26 -11.75 6.71
CA LYS A 287 17.15 -12.80 5.67
C LYS A 287 15.86 -12.68 4.87
N GLU A 288 14.73 -12.41 5.53
CA GLU A 288 13.39 -12.48 4.94
C GLU A 288 12.92 -11.15 4.33
N ARG A 289 13.48 -10.01 4.76
CA ARG A 289 13.04 -8.65 4.36
C ARG A 289 13.13 -8.36 2.87
N LYS A 290 13.91 -9.13 2.11
CA LYS A 290 14.05 -8.99 0.65
C LYS A 290 12.97 -9.75 -0.13
N SER A 291 12.34 -10.75 0.48
CA SER A 291 11.39 -11.63 -0.19
C SER A 291 9.96 -11.44 0.32
N ASN A 292 9.78 -10.91 1.53
CA ASN A 292 8.47 -10.72 2.16
C ASN A 292 8.23 -9.27 2.64
N MET A 293 7.03 -8.73 2.35
CA MET A 293 6.67 -7.33 2.63
C MET A 293 6.51 -7.04 4.13
N TYR A 294 6.05 -8.02 4.93
CA TYR A 294 5.94 -7.87 6.39
C TYR A 294 7.33 -7.74 7.01
N PHE A 295 8.22 -8.66 6.65
CA PHE A 295 9.62 -8.61 7.09
C PHE A 295 10.37 -7.40 6.52
N SER A 296 9.99 -6.90 5.34
CA SER A 296 10.52 -5.64 4.77
C SER A 296 10.22 -4.45 5.69
N ALA A 297 8.97 -4.33 6.19
CA ALA A 297 8.59 -3.31 7.15
C ALA A 297 9.27 -3.49 8.52
N ILE A 298 9.30 -4.72 9.05
CA ILE A 298 10.01 -5.02 10.31
C ILE A 298 11.50 -4.69 10.20
N GLY A 299 12.14 -5.01 9.07
CA GLY A 299 13.53 -4.65 8.81
C GLY A 299 13.76 -3.15 8.85
N PHE A 300 12.83 -2.37 8.28
CA PHE A 300 12.89 -0.92 8.35
C PHE A 300 12.77 -0.40 9.80
N ILE A 301 11.93 -1.01 10.64
CA ILE A 301 11.88 -0.69 12.07
C ILE A 301 13.26 -0.88 12.73
N TYR A 302 13.97 -1.98 12.45
CA TYR A 302 15.31 -2.21 13.00
C TYR A 302 16.36 -1.21 12.49
N ASP A 303 16.18 -0.69 11.27
CA ASP A 303 17.07 0.32 10.72
C ASP A 303 16.95 1.62 11.54
N VAL A 304 15.71 2.05 11.83
CA VAL A 304 15.40 3.36 12.44
C VAL A 304 15.32 3.35 13.97
N LYS A 305 14.86 2.27 14.60
CA LYS A 305 14.72 2.14 16.05
C LYS A 305 15.88 1.34 16.65
N LYS A 306 16.21 1.62 17.91
CA LYS A 306 17.24 0.92 18.68
C LYS A 306 16.65 0.44 20.01
N GLY A 307 17.24 -0.62 20.55
CA GLY A 307 16.76 -1.26 21.77
C GLY A 307 15.98 -2.55 21.49
N PRO A 308 15.46 -3.20 22.54
CA PRO A 308 14.64 -4.40 22.42
C PRO A 308 13.33 -4.14 21.65
N PHE A 309 12.97 -5.07 20.76
CA PHE A 309 11.79 -4.91 19.90
C PHE A 309 10.48 -4.68 20.66
N TRP A 310 10.31 -5.36 21.80
CA TRP A 310 9.12 -5.24 22.65
C TRP A 310 8.99 -3.86 23.33
N GLU A 311 10.08 -3.09 23.48
CA GLU A 311 10.02 -1.74 24.07
C GLU A 311 9.51 -0.71 23.07
N HIS A 312 9.95 -0.80 21.81
CA HIS A 312 9.68 0.22 20.80
C HIS A 312 8.56 -0.14 19.81
N SER A 313 8.13 -1.40 19.80
CA SER A 313 7.09 -1.94 18.92
C SER A 313 6.22 -3.00 19.64
N PRO A 314 5.61 -2.68 20.80
CA PRO A 314 4.90 -3.67 21.62
C PRO A 314 3.69 -4.29 20.92
N MET A 315 2.93 -3.55 20.10
CA MET A 315 1.78 -4.12 19.37
C MET A 315 2.22 -5.22 18.38
N LEU A 316 3.28 -4.97 17.59
CA LEU A 316 3.86 -5.98 16.70
C LEU A 316 4.46 -7.15 17.48
N TYR A 317 5.06 -6.88 18.65
CA TYR A 317 5.56 -7.94 19.53
C TYR A 317 4.43 -8.84 20.02
N ASP A 318 3.32 -8.28 20.48
CA ASP A 318 2.14 -9.03 20.93
C ASP A 318 1.53 -9.86 19.79
N ILE A 319 1.39 -9.26 18.59
CA ILE A 319 0.94 -9.95 17.38
C ILE A 319 1.86 -11.13 17.03
N SER A 320 3.17 -10.97 17.20
CA SER A 320 4.15 -12.03 16.93
C SER A 320 3.98 -13.27 17.81
N GLY A 321 3.33 -13.10 18.98
CA GLY A 321 3.02 -14.19 19.90
C GLY A 321 1.87 -15.09 19.45
N ILE A 322 1.15 -14.75 18.38
CA ILE A 322 0.05 -15.56 17.83
C ILE A 322 0.61 -16.89 17.28
N LYS A 323 0.12 -18.00 17.84
CA LYS A 323 0.56 -19.36 17.51
C LYS A 323 -0.20 -20.01 16.36
N ASP A 324 -1.37 -19.46 16.02
CA ASP A 324 -2.24 -20.00 14.97
C ASP A 324 -1.71 -19.72 13.55
N GLY A 325 -0.51 -19.14 13.39
CA GLY A 325 0.16 -18.93 12.10
C GLY A 325 -0.18 -17.61 11.39
N TRP A 326 0.38 -17.44 10.20
CA TRP A 326 0.29 -16.19 9.43
C TRP A 326 -1.12 -15.90 8.90
N GLY A 327 -1.93 -16.92 8.61
CA GLY A 327 -3.35 -16.74 8.26
C GLY A 327 -4.13 -16.05 9.38
N LYS A 328 -3.80 -16.34 10.64
CA LYS A 328 -4.38 -15.65 11.79
C LYS A 328 -3.90 -14.21 11.91
N ILE A 329 -2.60 -13.96 11.71
CA ILE A 329 -2.04 -12.60 11.69
C ILE A 329 -2.73 -11.77 10.60
N ASN A 330 -2.86 -12.29 9.37
CA ASN A 330 -3.54 -11.59 8.28
C ASN A 330 -4.98 -11.23 8.64
N LYS A 331 -5.72 -12.17 9.25
CA LYS A 331 -7.07 -11.90 9.75
C LYS A 331 -7.08 -10.76 10.78
N VAL A 332 -6.14 -10.74 11.72
CA VAL A 332 -6.01 -9.64 12.70
C VAL A 332 -5.70 -8.32 12.00
N MET A 333 -4.79 -8.31 11.03
CA MET A 333 -4.46 -7.10 10.24
C MET A 333 -5.70 -6.55 9.54
N ASN A 334 -6.51 -7.41 8.94
CA ASN A 334 -7.77 -7.02 8.29
C ASN A 334 -8.81 -6.49 9.29
N GLN A 335 -8.82 -6.98 10.54
CA GLN A 335 -9.74 -6.53 11.58
C GLN A 335 -9.38 -5.15 12.16
N ILE A 336 -8.10 -4.81 12.21
CA ILE A 336 -7.65 -3.50 12.69
C ILE A 336 -7.65 -2.43 11.58
N LEU A 337 -7.74 -2.84 10.30
CA LEU A 337 -7.76 -1.92 9.16
C LEU A 337 -8.80 -0.78 9.30
N PRO A 338 -10.06 -1.01 9.68
CA PRO A 338 -11.02 0.08 9.89
C PRO A 338 -10.58 1.11 10.92
N VAL A 339 -9.88 0.68 11.98
CA VAL A 339 -9.36 1.58 13.03
C VAL A 339 -8.23 2.44 12.48
N ILE A 340 -7.34 1.85 11.67
CA ILE A 340 -6.26 2.56 10.99
C ILE A 340 -6.84 3.58 10.01
N LEU A 341 -7.83 3.19 9.19
CA LEU A 341 -8.49 4.11 8.26
C LEU A 341 -9.24 5.25 8.94
N GLY A 342 -9.80 5.02 10.14
CA GLY A 342 -10.48 6.07 10.90
C GLY A 342 -9.53 7.07 11.58
N THR A 343 -8.23 6.77 11.62
CA THR A 343 -7.19 7.61 12.26
C THR A 343 -6.19 8.20 11.26
N ALA A 344 -6.16 7.66 10.03
CA ALA A 344 -5.36 8.07 8.88
C ALA A 344 -5.87 9.37 8.23
#